data_AF-A0AAD9ATL4-F1
#
_entry.id   AF-A0AAD9ATL4-F1
#
_cell.length_a   1.000
_cell.length_b   1.000
_cell.length_c   1.000
_cell.angle_alpha   90.00
_cell.angle_beta   90.00
_cell.angle_gamma   90.00
#
_symmetry.space_group_name_H-M   'P 1'
#
loop_
_entity.id
_entity.type
_entity.pdbx_description
1 polymer ?
#
loop_
_entity_poly.entity_id
_entity_poly.type
_entity_poly.pdbx_seq_one_letter_code
_entity_poly.pdbx_strand_id
1 'polypeptide(L)'
;MTAAWLYNMLRDTVMKGGLFRSCNSCPQLDMSGYLCAPNGARPEVAYERGCAWDPISFRWYRRELVEDPDNQELIRGFLDAGPWHRFYDAEGTVEVNPANRVLTALWLTKREHVVHCMYTLRQTHLWLTKGFDPPFNYSHTIHCTSYLVNIILESPVPDMDKLTVHAVPYPSDWQLVSTL
;
A
#
# COMPACT_ATOMS: atom_id res chain seq x y z
N MET A 1 -0.69 12.47 -51.14
CA MET A 1 -1.39 12.22 -49.86
C MET A 1 -0.40 12.49 -48.75
N THR A 2 -0.69 13.42 -47.84
CA THR A 2 0.25 13.87 -46.80
C THR A 2 0.08 13.05 -45.51
N ALA A 3 1.17 12.87 -44.76
CA ALA A 3 1.20 12.10 -43.51
C ALA A 3 0.15 12.57 -42.47
N ALA A 4 -0.24 13.84 -42.53
CA ALA A 4 -1.29 14.43 -41.69
C ALA A 4 -2.69 13.80 -41.94
N TRP A 5 -2.95 13.34 -43.16
CA TRP A 5 -4.23 12.73 -43.51
C TRP A 5 -4.36 11.30 -42.96
N LEU A 6 -3.27 10.52 -43.00
CA LEU A 6 -3.19 9.21 -42.36
C LEU A 6 -3.29 9.32 -40.83
N TYR A 7 -2.66 10.32 -40.21
CA TYR A 7 -2.71 10.54 -38.76
C TYR A 7 -4.13 10.85 -38.26
N ASN A 8 -4.87 11.69 -38.98
CA ASN A 8 -6.25 12.02 -38.60
C ASN A 8 -7.21 10.85 -38.81
N MET A 9 -7.03 10.06 -39.88
CA MET A 9 -7.84 8.86 -40.13
C MET A 9 -7.56 7.75 -39.09
N LEU A 10 -6.31 7.58 -38.64
CA LEU A 10 -5.96 6.64 -37.58
C LEU A 10 -6.51 7.10 -36.22
N ARG A 11 -6.43 8.39 -35.90
CA ARG A 11 -6.96 8.95 -34.65
C ARG A 11 -8.48 8.80 -34.55
N ASP A 12 -9.21 9.06 -35.64
CA ASP A 12 -10.66 8.90 -35.67
C ASP A 12 -11.08 7.42 -35.60
N THR A 13 -10.27 6.50 -36.13
CA THR A 13 -10.54 5.06 -36.06
C THR A 13 -10.31 4.49 -34.65
N VAL A 14 -9.27 4.96 -33.95
CA VAL A 14 -8.97 4.55 -32.56
C VAL A 14 -9.98 5.13 -31.57
N MET A 15 -10.52 6.33 -31.84
CA MET A 15 -11.49 6.99 -30.95
C MET A 15 -12.96 6.61 -31.24
N LYS A 16 -13.29 6.14 -32.46
CA LYS A 16 -14.65 5.70 -32.84
C LYS A 16 -14.81 4.18 -32.93
N GLY A 17 -13.71 3.42 -32.93
CA GLY A 17 -13.71 1.96 -32.82
C GLY A 17 -13.93 1.51 -31.38
N GLY A 18 -15.19 1.34 -31.00
CA GLY A 18 -15.63 0.95 -29.66
C GLY A 18 -15.06 -0.40 -29.17
N LEU A 19 -13.86 -0.37 -28.59
CA LEU A 19 -13.30 -1.46 -27.78
C LEU A 19 -12.89 -1.05 -26.36
N PHE A 20 -13.06 0.22 -25.98
CA PHE A 20 -13.21 0.54 -24.56
C PHE A 20 -14.69 0.45 -24.21
N ARG A 21 -15.18 -0.77 -23.97
CA ARG A 21 -16.34 -0.93 -23.10
C ARG A 21 -15.95 -0.24 -21.80
N SER A 22 -16.53 0.93 -21.54
CA SER A 22 -16.78 1.36 -20.16
C SER A 22 -17.35 0.12 -19.47
N CYS A 23 -16.62 -0.42 -18.52
CA CYS A 23 -17.02 -1.64 -17.84
C CYS A 23 -18.17 -1.28 -16.88
N ASN A 24 -19.36 -1.05 -17.44
CA ASN A 24 -20.59 -0.74 -16.70
C ASN A 24 -21.04 -1.92 -15.81
N SER A 25 -20.33 -3.05 -15.89
CA SER A 25 -20.54 -4.27 -15.10
C SER A 25 -19.25 -4.75 -14.41
N CYS A 26 -18.20 -3.93 -14.35
CA CYS A 26 -17.10 -4.24 -13.44
C CYS A 26 -17.66 -4.12 -12.03
N PRO A 27 -17.46 -5.11 -11.15
CA PRO A 27 -17.77 -4.94 -9.75
C PRO A 27 -17.09 -3.65 -9.29
N GLN A 28 -17.89 -2.66 -8.92
CA GLN A 28 -17.35 -1.50 -8.24
C GLN A 28 -16.91 -2.03 -6.89
N LEU A 29 -15.59 -2.15 -6.67
CA LEU A 29 -15.07 -2.54 -5.37
C LEU A 29 -15.63 -1.54 -4.36
N ASP A 30 -16.41 -2.03 -3.41
CA ASP A 30 -16.96 -1.20 -2.35
C ASP A 30 -15.86 -0.85 -1.34
N MET A 31 -15.07 0.14 -1.73
CA MET A 31 -14.00 0.70 -0.92
C MET A 31 -14.52 1.67 0.14
N SER A 32 -15.84 1.74 0.39
CA SER A 32 -16.40 2.64 1.39
C SER A 32 -16.24 2.10 2.82
N GLY A 33 -16.00 0.79 2.97
CA GLY A 33 -16.01 0.08 4.25
C GLY A 33 -14.64 -0.38 4.79
N TYR A 34 -13.53 -0.09 4.10
CA TYR A 34 -12.24 -0.67 4.51
C TYR A 34 -11.80 -0.19 5.91
N LEU A 35 -12.10 1.05 6.31
CA LEU A 35 -11.83 1.53 7.67
C LEU A 35 -12.96 1.15 8.63
N CYS A 36 -12.60 0.48 9.73
CA CYS A 36 -13.55 0.04 10.75
C CYS A 36 -13.88 1.14 11.78
N ALA A 37 -12.91 1.99 12.08
CA ALA A 37 -13.12 3.19 12.91
C ALA A 37 -12.37 4.39 12.31
N PRO A 38 -12.86 5.62 12.54
CA PRO A 38 -12.19 6.82 12.04
C PRO A 38 -10.77 6.94 12.61
N ASN A 39 -9.91 7.64 11.88
CA ASN A 39 -8.55 7.90 12.37
C ASN A 39 -8.62 8.72 13.68
N GLY A 40 -7.76 8.40 14.65
CA GLY A 40 -7.81 9.00 15.98
C GLY A 40 -8.98 8.52 16.87
N ALA A 41 -9.75 7.51 16.46
CA ALA A 41 -10.75 6.89 17.32
C ALA A 41 -10.11 6.39 18.62
N ARG A 42 -10.82 6.59 19.74
CA ARG A 42 -10.43 6.02 21.04
C ARG A 42 -10.40 4.50 20.96
N PRO A 43 -9.39 3.83 21.54
CA PRO A 43 -9.26 2.38 21.47
C PRO A 43 -10.51 1.64 21.95
N GLU A 44 -11.08 2.08 23.07
CA GLU A 44 -12.32 1.51 23.62
C GLU A 44 -13.45 1.44 22.58
N VAL A 45 -13.68 2.56 21.87
CA VAL A 45 -14.73 2.66 20.84
C VAL A 45 -14.43 1.79 19.64
N ALA A 46 -13.16 1.69 19.24
CA ALA A 46 -12.75 0.84 18.12
C ALA A 46 -12.91 -0.64 18.48
N TYR A 47 -12.54 -1.05 19.70
CA TYR A 47 -12.71 -2.44 20.15
C TYR A 47 -14.17 -2.85 20.28
N GLU A 48 -15.04 -1.98 20.80
CA GLU A 48 -16.50 -2.20 20.87
C GLU A 48 -17.12 -2.40 19.49
N ARG A 49 -16.56 -1.76 18.45
CA ARG A 49 -16.97 -1.93 17.04
C ARG A 49 -16.41 -3.20 16.38
N GLY A 50 -15.64 -4.01 17.10
CA GLY A 50 -14.99 -5.19 16.53
C GLY A 50 -13.78 -4.85 15.65
N CYS A 51 -13.16 -3.69 15.86
CA CYS A 51 -11.94 -3.32 15.15
C CYS A 51 -10.68 -3.83 15.87
N ALA A 52 -9.58 -3.87 15.14
CA ALA A 52 -8.22 -4.06 15.64
C ALA A 52 -7.28 -3.00 15.04
N TRP A 53 -6.21 -2.70 15.77
CA TRP A 53 -5.21 -1.72 15.34
C TRP A 53 -4.16 -2.39 14.47
N ASP A 54 -3.94 -1.84 13.28
CA ASP A 54 -2.84 -2.24 12.41
C ASP A 54 -1.63 -1.30 12.62
N PRO A 55 -0.49 -1.82 13.10
CA PRO A 55 0.69 -1.01 13.37
C PRO A 55 1.47 -0.61 12.12
N ILE A 56 1.18 -1.20 10.95
CA ILE A 56 1.79 -0.81 9.68
C ILE A 56 1.15 0.50 9.18
N SER A 57 -0.19 0.57 9.14
CA SER A 57 -0.93 1.71 8.61
C SER A 57 -1.27 2.79 9.63
N PHE A 58 -1.19 2.47 10.92
CA PHE A 58 -1.69 3.29 12.02
C PHE A 58 -3.20 3.55 11.95
N ARG A 59 -3.97 2.52 11.59
CA ARG A 59 -5.44 2.63 11.46
C ARG A 59 -6.16 1.45 12.09
N TRP A 60 -7.47 1.64 12.24
CA TRP A 60 -8.41 0.65 12.74
C TRP A 60 -9.10 -0.06 11.57
N TYR A 61 -8.89 -1.37 11.47
CA TYR A 61 -9.58 -2.23 10.49
C TYR A 61 -10.41 -3.28 11.21
N ARG A 62 -11.26 -3.99 10.46
CA ARG A 62 -12.04 -5.09 11.03
C ARG A 62 -11.10 -6.15 11.60
N ARG A 63 -11.43 -6.65 12.79
CA ARG A 63 -10.54 -7.52 13.58
C ARG A 63 -10.06 -8.73 12.77
N GLU A 64 -10.96 -9.37 12.03
CA GLU A 64 -10.65 -10.55 11.22
C GLU A 64 -9.61 -10.29 10.12
N LEU A 65 -9.50 -9.06 9.61
CA LEU A 65 -8.51 -8.70 8.59
C LEU A 65 -7.13 -8.47 9.21
N VAL A 66 -7.11 -7.86 10.40
CA VAL A 66 -5.86 -7.60 11.11
C VAL A 66 -5.30 -8.90 11.68
N GLU A 67 -6.15 -9.70 12.32
CA GLU A 67 -5.79 -10.98 12.97
C GLU A 67 -5.61 -12.15 12.00
N ASP A 68 -5.83 -11.93 10.71
CA ASP A 68 -5.50 -12.90 9.67
C ASP A 68 -4.03 -13.38 9.81
N PRO A 69 -3.76 -14.70 9.80
CA PRO A 69 -2.42 -15.24 10.09
C PRO A 69 -1.32 -14.69 9.18
N ASP A 70 -1.60 -14.51 7.88
CA ASP A 70 -0.62 -14.00 6.92
C ASP A 70 -0.36 -12.50 7.15
N ASN A 71 -1.41 -11.75 7.53
CA ASN A 71 -1.27 -10.34 7.88
C ASN A 71 -0.51 -10.17 9.21
N GLN A 72 -0.74 -11.03 10.20
CA GLN A 72 0.01 -11.04 11.45
C GLN A 72 1.49 -11.30 11.23
N GLU A 73 1.86 -12.15 10.27
CA GLU A 73 3.26 -12.38 9.91
C GLU A 73 3.90 -11.13 9.28
N LEU A 74 3.17 -10.39 8.43
CA LEU A 74 3.64 -9.09 7.93
C LEU A 74 3.80 -8.06 9.05
N ILE A 75 2.83 -7.97 9.95
CA ILE A 75 2.88 -7.09 11.13
C ILE A 75 4.11 -7.42 11.98
N ARG A 76 4.34 -8.69 12.29
CA ARG A 76 5.49 -9.15 13.05
C ARG A 76 6.80 -8.77 12.36
N GLY A 77 6.92 -9.04 11.07
CA GLY A 77 8.11 -8.65 10.29
C GLY A 77 8.35 -7.14 10.27
N PHE A 78 7.29 -6.33 10.23
CA PHE A 78 7.42 -4.88 10.34
C PHE A 78 7.90 -4.45 11.74
N LEU A 79 7.33 -5.01 12.80
CA LEU A 79 7.73 -4.69 14.18
C LEU A 79 9.16 -5.14 14.49
N ASP A 80 9.57 -6.31 14.02
CA ASP A 80 10.91 -6.88 14.21
C ASP A 80 12.00 -6.09 13.45
N ALA A 81 11.64 -5.35 12.39
CA ALA A 81 12.58 -4.49 11.68
C ALA A 81 12.90 -3.18 12.46
N GLY A 82 12.19 -2.92 13.57
CA GLY A 82 12.41 -1.83 14.50
C GLY A 82 13.63 -2.02 15.42
N PRO A 83 13.80 -1.19 16.47
CA PRO A 83 12.78 -0.35 17.11
C PRO A 83 12.34 0.87 16.28
N TRP A 84 11.09 1.27 16.45
CA TRP A 84 10.47 2.43 15.79
C TRP A 84 10.27 3.57 16.78
N HIS A 85 11.09 4.61 16.65
CA HIS A 85 11.01 5.84 17.43
C HIS A 85 10.26 6.90 16.60
N ARG A 86 9.17 7.43 17.16
CA ARG A 86 8.24 8.33 16.47
C ARG A 86 8.02 9.57 17.30
N PHE A 87 7.79 10.70 16.65
CA PHE A 87 7.77 12.00 17.32
C PHE A 87 6.55 12.83 16.93
N TYR A 88 6.13 13.73 17.83
CA TYR A 88 5.08 14.70 17.55
C TYR A 88 5.60 15.93 16.77
N ASP A 89 6.90 16.16 16.80
CA ASP A 89 7.58 17.31 16.19
C ASP A 89 8.68 16.89 15.22
N ALA A 90 9.01 17.79 14.29
CA ALA A 90 10.00 17.56 13.23
C ALA A 90 11.43 17.49 13.77
N GLU A 91 11.66 18.14 14.91
CA GLU A 91 12.93 18.22 15.60
C GLU A 91 13.27 16.92 16.35
N GLY A 92 12.31 16.00 16.50
CA GLY A 92 12.51 14.71 17.15
C GLY A 92 12.67 14.80 18.67
N THR A 93 12.02 15.78 19.31
CA THR A 93 12.21 16.10 20.73
C THR A 93 11.13 15.50 21.63
N VAL A 94 9.91 15.29 21.12
CA VAL A 94 8.77 14.75 21.86
C VAL A 94 8.39 13.38 21.32
N GLU A 95 8.94 12.35 21.93
CA GLU A 95 8.68 10.97 21.53
C GLU A 95 7.25 10.53 21.85
N VAL A 96 6.64 9.82 20.92
CA VAL A 96 5.30 9.27 21.03
C VAL A 96 5.36 7.97 21.83
N ASN A 97 4.49 7.85 22.83
CA ASN A 97 4.30 6.58 23.53
C ASN A 97 3.91 5.48 22.51
N PRO A 98 4.67 4.38 22.37
CA PRO A 98 4.36 3.31 21.42
C PRO A 98 3.01 2.63 21.64
N ALA A 99 2.39 2.78 22.82
CA ALA A 99 1.05 2.30 23.13
C ALA A 99 -0.07 3.26 22.67
N ASN A 100 0.27 4.45 22.14
CA ASN A 100 -0.71 5.40 21.65
C ASN A 100 -1.35 4.89 20.35
N ARG A 101 -2.68 4.93 20.28
CA ARG A 101 -3.52 4.42 19.19
C ARG A 101 -4.54 5.47 18.70
N VAL A 102 -4.42 6.70 19.17
CA VAL A 102 -5.26 7.85 18.74
C VAL A 102 -4.48 8.80 17.82
N LEU A 103 -3.36 8.32 17.26
CA LEU A 103 -2.42 9.11 16.48
C LEU A 103 -3.01 9.43 15.09
N THR A 104 -2.95 10.69 14.68
CA THR A 104 -3.42 11.14 13.37
C THR A 104 -2.29 11.51 12.41
N ALA A 105 -1.15 11.94 12.95
CA ALA A 105 0.08 12.25 12.23
C ALA A 105 1.30 12.03 13.13
N LEU A 106 2.43 11.64 12.53
CA LEU A 106 3.67 11.31 13.22
C LEU A 106 4.87 11.72 12.37
N TRP A 107 5.93 12.17 13.03
CA TRP A 107 7.25 12.31 12.43
C TRP A 107 8.01 11.00 12.60
N LEU A 108 8.51 10.47 11.48
CA LEU A 108 9.18 9.18 11.38
C LEU A 108 10.60 9.37 10.85
N THR A 109 11.49 8.45 11.17
CA THR A 109 12.81 8.40 10.51
C THR A 109 12.67 7.99 9.05
N LYS A 110 13.61 8.40 8.18
CA LYS A 110 13.67 7.92 6.78
C LYS A 110 13.72 6.39 6.71
N ARG A 111 14.45 5.75 7.63
CA ARG A 111 14.55 4.29 7.72
C ARG A 111 13.18 3.65 7.95
N GLU A 112 12.43 4.12 8.94
CA GLU A 112 11.08 3.62 9.19
C GLU A 112 10.17 3.86 7.99
N HIS A 113 10.23 5.04 7.36
CA HIS A 113 9.41 5.35 6.18
C HIS A 113 9.70 4.38 5.02
N VAL A 114 10.97 4.08 4.69
CA VAL A 114 11.32 3.08 3.67
C VAL A 114 10.74 1.71 4.00
N VAL A 115 10.93 1.25 5.23
CA VAL A 115 10.45 -0.07 5.66
C VAL A 115 8.91 -0.11 5.66
N HIS A 116 8.25 0.94 6.12
CA HIS A 116 6.80 1.13 6.04
C HIS A 116 6.32 1.03 4.59
N CYS A 117 6.91 1.76 3.65
CA CYS A 117 6.51 1.71 2.24
C CYS A 117 6.62 0.29 1.66
N MET A 118 7.68 -0.44 1.99
CA MET A 118 7.82 -1.85 1.57
C MET A 118 6.71 -2.73 2.15
N TYR A 119 6.45 -2.65 3.46
CA TYR A 119 5.42 -3.47 4.11
C TYR A 119 4.00 -3.08 3.69
N THR A 120 3.71 -1.81 3.48
CA THR A 120 2.43 -1.32 2.96
C THR A 120 2.12 -1.89 1.58
N LEU A 121 3.12 -1.97 0.68
CA LEU A 121 2.94 -2.60 -0.64
C LEU A 121 2.65 -4.10 -0.52
N ARG A 122 3.38 -4.81 0.36
CA ARG A 122 3.15 -6.24 0.63
C ARG A 122 1.77 -6.50 1.21
N GLN A 123 1.36 -5.71 2.21
CA GLN A 123 0.07 -5.83 2.88
C GLN A 123 -1.08 -5.54 1.92
N THR A 124 -0.96 -4.49 1.12
CA THR A 124 -1.94 -4.17 0.07
C THR A 124 -2.10 -5.32 -0.92
N HIS A 125 -1.00 -5.91 -1.39
CA HIS A 125 -1.07 -7.07 -2.28
C HIS A 125 -1.73 -8.27 -1.59
N LEU A 126 -1.31 -8.61 -0.37
CA LEU A 126 -1.87 -9.71 0.40
C LEU A 126 -3.39 -9.56 0.56
N TRP A 127 -3.86 -8.42 1.04
CA TRP A 127 -5.28 -8.18 1.29
C TRP A 127 -6.11 -8.31 0.01
N LEU A 128 -5.64 -7.73 -1.10
CA LEU A 128 -6.30 -7.89 -2.40
C LEU A 128 -6.37 -9.36 -2.84
N THR A 129 -5.30 -10.13 -2.65
CA THR A 129 -5.29 -11.56 -3.04
C THR A 129 -6.22 -12.42 -2.19
N LYS A 130 -6.52 -12.01 -0.96
CA LYS A 130 -7.48 -12.68 -0.06
C LYS A 130 -8.92 -12.16 -0.24
N GLY A 131 -9.15 -11.24 -1.17
CA GLY A 131 -10.46 -10.63 -1.43
C GLY A 131 -10.88 -9.60 -0.38
N PHE A 132 -9.93 -9.08 0.40
CA PHE A 132 -10.16 -8.01 1.36
C PHE A 132 -10.03 -6.64 0.69
N ASP A 133 -10.72 -5.63 1.22
CA ASP A 133 -10.54 -4.24 0.77
C ASP A 133 -9.13 -3.77 1.10
N PRO A 134 -8.33 -3.22 0.18
CA PRO A 134 -6.96 -2.85 0.47
C PRO A 134 -6.86 -1.84 1.63
N PRO A 135 -5.85 -1.97 2.51
CA PRO A 135 -5.70 -1.10 3.68
C PRO A 135 -5.36 0.34 3.31
N PHE A 136 -4.91 0.57 2.08
CA PHE A 136 -4.54 1.87 1.54
C PHE A 136 -5.14 2.11 0.16
N ASN A 137 -5.34 3.38 -0.18
CA ASN A 137 -5.81 3.78 -1.51
C ASN A 137 -4.66 3.85 -2.51
N TYR A 138 -5.01 3.97 -3.80
CA TYR A 138 -4.03 3.99 -4.88
C TYR A 138 -3.04 5.17 -4.80
N SER A 139 -3.46 6.33 -4.28
CA SER A 139 -2.53 7.45 -4.09
C SER A 139 -1.44 7.14 -3.06
N HIS A 140 -1.74 6.34 -2.04
CA HIS A 140 -0.74 5.85 -1.10
C HIS A 140 0.23 4.84 -1.76
N THR A 141 -0.25 4.02 -2.70
CA THR A 141 0.63 3.17 -3.52
C THR A 141 1.61 4.01 -4.33
N ILE A 142 1.14 5.07 -5.01
CA ILE A 142 2.00 6.01 -5.75
C ILE A 142 3.03 6.67 -4.82
N HIS A 143 2.61 7.11 -3.63
CA HIS A 143 3.51 7.68 -2.62
C HIS A 143 4.60 6.68 -2.23
N CYS A 144 4.22 5.45 -1.89
CA CYS A 144 5.17 4.43 -1.44
C CYS A 144 6.19 4.06 -2.52
N THR A 145 5.73 3.82 -3.75
CA THR A 145 6.62 3.47 -4.86
C THR A 145 7.54 4.62 -5.23
N SER A 146 7.03 5.85 -5.26
CA SER A 146 7.83 7.03 -5.55
C SER A 146 8.86 7.28 -4.45
N TYR A 147 8.50 7.17 -3.18
CA TYR A 147 9.42 7.37 -2.06
C TYR A 147 10.56 6.35 -2.08
N LEU A 148 10.26 5.07 -2.34
CA LEU A 148 11.26 4.01 -2.44
C LEU A 148 12.25 4.25 -3.59
N VAL A 149 11.79 4.74 -4.74
CA VAL A 149 12.67 5.08 -5.86
C VAL A 149 13.48 6.34 -5.55
N ASN A 150 12.82 7.39 -5.06
CA ASN A 150 13.44 8.68 -4.80
C ASN A 150 14.55 8.58 -3.77
N ILE A 151 14.37 7.83 -2.68
CA ILE A 151 15.41 7.71 -1.66
C ILE A 151 16.68 7.04 -2.21
N ILE A 152 16.54 6.11 -3.18
CA ILE A 152 17.67 5.47 -3.84
C ILE A 152 18.31 6.48 -4.82
N LEU A 153 17.52 7.20 -5.61
CA LEU A 153 18.05 8.18 -6.58
C LEU A 153 18.68 9.41 -5.92
N GLU A 154 18.22 9.81 -4.73
CA GLU A 154 18.81 10.89 -3.93
C GLU A 154 20.15 10.48 -3.28
N SER A 155 20.41 9.18 -3.15
CA SER A 155 21.64 8.63 -2.56
C SER A 155 21.99 7.29 -3.21
N PRO A 156 22.41 7.30 -4.49
CA PRO A 156 22.57 6.08 -5.28
C PRO A 156 23.72 5.23 -4.75
N VAL A 157 23.51 3.91 -4.77
CA VAL A 157 24.59 2.94 -4.54
C VAL A 157 25.57 2.95 -5.72
N PRO A 158 26.84 2.54 -5.54
CA PRO A 158 27.78 2.40 -6.65
C PRO A 158 27.22 1.49 -7.76
N ASP A 159 27.60 1.78 -9.01
CA ASP A 159 27.25 1.00 -10.20
C ASP A 159 25.73 0.86 -10.47
N MET A 160 24.90 1.83 -10.06
CA MET A 160 23.44 1.80 -10.28
C MET A 160 23.03 1.64 -11.75
N ASP A 161 23.86 2.13 -12.70
CA ASP A 161 23.62 2.02 -14.15
C ASP A 161 24.18 0.73 -14.78
N LYS A 162 24.80 -0.14 -13.98
CA LYS A 162 25.35 -1.40 -14.48
C LYS A 162 24.22 -2.38 -14.79
N LEU A 163 24.33 -3.03 -15.94
CA LEU A 163 23.40 -4.09 -16.35
C LEU A 163 23.36 -5.20 -15.29
N THR A 164 22.15 -5.54 -14.84
CA THR A 164 21.87 -6.64 -13.92
C THR A 164 20.67 -7.44 -14.41
N VAL A 165 20.63 -8.74 -14.06
CA VAL A 165 19.46 -9.60 -14.28
C VAL A 165 18.96 -10.10 -12.93
N HIS A 166 17.75 -9.68 -12.57
CA HIS A 166 17.02 -10.19 -11.41
C HIS A 166 15.75 -10.87 -11.91
N ALA A 167 15.91 -12.05 -12.52
CA ALA A 167 14.76 -12.87 -12.87
C ALA A 167 14.31 -13.62 -11.60
N VAL A 168 13.11 -13.31 -11.11
CA VAL A 168 12.41 -14.22 -10.20
C VAL A 168 11.83 -15.33 -11.08
N PRO A 169 12.20 -16.62 -10.87
CA PRO A 169 11.64 -17.70 -11.66
C PRO A 169 10.12 -17.66 -11.59
N TYR A 170 9.44 -17.81 -12.73
CA TYR A 170 8.01 -18.09 -12.68
C TYR A 170 7.80 -19.35 -11.84
N PRO A 171 6.83 -19.36 -10.91
CA PRO A 171 6.56 -20.55 -10.13
C PRO A 171 6.21 -21.71 -11.07
N SER A 172 6.71 -22.91 -10.76
CA SER A 172 6.41 -24.15 -11.52
C SER A 172 4.93 -24.51 -11.50
N ASP A 173 4.23 -24.03 -10.47
CA ASP A 173 2.84 -24.34 -10.19
C ASP A 173 2.01 -23.06 -10.11
N TRP A 174 0.75 -23.15 -10.51
CA TRP A 174 -0.19 -22.04 -10.50
C TRP A 174 -0.47 -21.61 -9.06
N GLN A 175 0.05 -20.44 -8.65
CA GLN A 175 -0.27 -19.83 -7.36
C GLN A 175 -1.66 -19.19 -7.43
N LEU A 176 -2.71 -20.00 -7.45
CA LEU A 176 -3.99 -19.53 -6.94
C LEU A 176 -3.79 -19.33 -5.46
N VAL A 177 -3.94 -18.09 -4.99
CA VAL A 177 -4.24 -17.85 -3.59
C VAL A 177 -5.54 -18.60 -3.35
N SER A 178 -5.39 -19.79 -2.76
CA SER A 178 -6.48 -20.66 -2.39
C SER A 178 -7.36 -19.88 -1.44
N THR A 179 -8.49 -19.38 -1.96
CA THR A 179 -9.61 -18.92 -1.14
C THR A 179 -10.11 -20.13 -0.35
N LEU A 180 -9.65 -20.24 0.89
CA LEU A 180 -10.28 -21.03 1.96
C LEU A 180 -10.79 -20.05 3.02
#